data_AF-A0A059C0M0-F1
#
_entry.id   AF-A0A059C0M0-F1
#
_cell.length_a   1.000
_cell.length_b   1.000
_cell.length_c   1.000
_cell.angle_alpha   90.00
_cell.angle_beta   90.00
_cell.angle_gamma   90.00
#
_symmetry.space_group_name_H-M   'P 1'
#
loop_
_entity.id
_entity.type
_entity.pdbx_description
1 polymer ?
#
loop_
_entity_poly.entity_id
_entity_poly.type
_entity_poly.pdbx_seq_one_letter_code
_entity_poly.pdbx_strand_id
1 'polypeptide(L)'
;MEGENVPVAAVPAEENGVEEATERLDALQTDADDGKDNGEVTKKKKKKNKSKKKKELPQQTNPPSIPVAELFPSGEFPEGEIQQYKDDNLWRVTSEEKRELERLQKPIYNSVRRAAEVHRQVRKYIREILKPGMLMTDLCETLENTVRKLISENGLQAGIAFPTGCSLNWVAAHWTPNTGDKTVLQYDDVMKLDFGTHVDGLIVDCAFTVAFNPMFDPLLEASREATNAGIKESGIDVRLCDVGAAIQEVMESYEVEINGKTFQGTSLTQHRALSNPSGKSVPIVKGGEQTKMEEGEFFAIETFGWTGKGYVREDLECSIYMKNFDVGHVPLRLPRAKQLLATINKNFSTLAFCRRYLDRLGETKYLMALKNLCDGGIVQPCPPLCDVKGSYVSQFEHTILLRPTCKEVISRGDDY
;
A
#
# COMPACT_ATOMS: atom_id res chain seq x y z
N MET A 1 22.25 -39.23 -0.77
CA MET A 1 21.19 -39.91 -1.54
C MET A 1 20.29 -38.83 -2.08
N GLU A 2 20.05 -38.92 -3.37
CA GLU A 2 19.51 -37.93 -4.30
C GLU A 2 18.25 -37.22 -3.77
N GLY A 3 18.24 -35.90 -3.89
CA GLY A 3 17.04 -35.09 -3.75
C GLY A 3 16.30 -35.09 -5.08
N GLU A 4 15.13 -35.69 -5.12
CA GLU A 4 14.22 -35.66 -6.26
C GLU A 4 13.65 -34.24 -6.42
N ASN A 5 13.92 -33.66 -7.60
CA ASN A 5 13.22 -32.50 -8.15
C ASN A 5 11.73 -32.85 -8.31
N VAL A 6 10.85 -32.11 -7.63
CA VAL A 6 9.42 -32.11 -7.93
C VAL A 6 9.10 -30.87 -8.77
N PRO A 7 8.56 -31.01 -10.00
CA PRO A 7 8.24 -29.87 -10.86
C PRO A 7 6.98 -29.16 -10.33
N VAL A 8 7.03 -27.83 -10.29
CA VAL A 8 5.86 -26.99 -10.03
C VAL A 8 4.90 -27.14 -11.22
N ALA A 9 3.66 -27.57 -10.93
CA ALA A 9 2.63 -27.77 -11.93
C ALA A 9 2.17 -26.43 -12.52
N ALA A 10 2.20 -26.34 -13.85
CA ALA A 10 1.57 -25.28 -14.61
C ALA A 10 0.04 -25.33 -14.42
N VAL A 11 -0.55 -24.18 -14.10
CA VAL A 11 -2.00 -24.00 -14.09
C VAL A 11 -2.48 -24.03 -15.55
N PRO A 12 -3.48 -24.85 -15.93
CA PRO A 12 -3.99 -24.85 -17.29
C PRO A 12 -4.76 -23.54 -17.55
N ALA A 13 -4.40 -22.87 -18.64
CA ALA A 13 -5.21 -21.79 -19.19
C ALA A 13 -6.49 -22.38 -19.77
N GLU A 14 -7.64 -22.07 -19.18
CA GLU A 14 -8.92 -22.29 -19.84
C GLU A 14 -9.08 -21.26 -20.95
N GLU A 15 -8.88 -21.70 -22.19
CA GLU A 15 -9.36 -21.01 -23.39
C GLU A 15 -10.88 -21.03 -23.38
N ASN A 16 -11.51 -19.88 -23.14
CA ASN A 16 -12.84 -19.52 -23.66
C ASN A 16 -13.13 -18.05 -23.33
N GLY A 17 -13.11 -17.17 -24.33
CA GLY A 17 -13.57 -15.79 -24.17
C GLY A 17 -12.93 -14.71 -25.04
N VAL A 18 -12.46 -15.03 -26.26
CA VAL A 18 -11.94 -14.04 -27.20
C VAL A 18 -12.64 -14.17 -28.55
N GLU A 19 -13.96 -13.91 -28.58
CA GLU A 19 -14.70 -13.82 -29.84
C GLU A 19 -15.66 -12.61 -29.93
N GLU A 20 -15.80 -11.79 -28.89
CA GLU A 20 -16.77 -10.66 -28.91
C GLU A 20 -16.15 -9.25 -28.95
N ALA A 21 -14.82 -9.14 -29.07
CA ALA A 21 -14.12 -7.84 -29.04
C ALA A 21 -13.66 -7.34 -30.43
N THR A 22 -13.81 -8.13 -31.50
CA THR A 22 -13.26 -7.84 -32.82
C THR A 22 -14.22 -7.18 -33.82
N GLU A 23 -15.49 -6.94 -33.47
CA GLU A 23 -16.48 -6.36 -34.41
C GLU A 23 -16.69 -4.82 -34.31
N ARG A 24 -15.83 -4.08 -33.60
CA ARG A 24 -16.01 -2.61 -33.46
C ARG A 24 -14.88 -1.72 -33.99
N LEU A 25 -13.96 -2.25 -34.79
CA LEU A 25 -12.85 -1.45 -35.34
C LEU A 25 -12.75 -1.40 -36.88
N ASP A 26 -13.66 -2.03 -37.63
CA ASP A 26 -13.61 -2.08 -39.11
C ASP A 26 -14.71 -1.26 -39.82
N ALA A 27 -14.98 -0.04 -39.34
CA ALA A 27 -15.79 0.90 -40.09
C ALA A 27 -15.17 2.30 -40.04
N LEU A 28 -14.25 2.58 -40.97
CA LEU A 28 -14.02 3.89 -41.60
C LEU A 28 -12.78 3.82 -42.53
N GLN A 29 -12.90 3.11 -43.65
CA GLN A 29 -11.98 3.30 -44.79
C GLN A 29 -12.54 2.72 -46.09
N THR A 30 -13.20 3.57 -46.88
CA THR A 30 -13.34 3.63 -48.36
C THR A 30 -14.35 4.79 -48.59
N ASP A 31 -14.21 5.74 -49.51
CA ASP A 31 -13.89 5.64 -50.94
C ASP A 31 -13.14 6.89 -51.44
N ALA A 32 -12.30 6.67 -52.44
CA ALA A 32 -11.83 7.67 -53.37
C ALA A 32 -12.32 7.27 -54.77
N ASP A 33 -12.98 8.19 -55.49
CA ASP A 33 -12.88 8.24 -56.96
C ASP A 33 -13.20 9.63 -57.53
N ASP A 34 -12.61 9.87 -58.70
CA ASP A 34 -12.32 11.10 -59.42
C ASP A 34 -13.49 11.76 -60.18
N GLY A 35 -13.35 13.07 -60.48
CA GLY A 35 -14.17 13.79 -61.47
C GLY A 35 -13.88 15.30 -61.61
N LYS A 36 -13.12 15.65 -62.67
CA LYS A 36 -12.86 16.99 -63.30
C LYS A 36 -14.15 17.82 -63.56
N ASP A 37 -14.21 19.12 -63.86
CA ASP A 37 -13.35 20.33 -63.89
C ASP A 37 -14.32 21.50 -64.27
N ASN A 38 -14.20 22.69 -63.66
CA ASN A 38 -14.32 24.01 -64.31
C ASN A 38 -14.32 25.16 -63.29
N GLY A 39 -13.53 26.19 -63.59
CA GLY A 39 -13.11 27.23 -62.65
C GLY A 39 -14.08 28.39 -62.42
N GLU A 40 -13.81 29.13 -61.34
CA GLU A 40 -13.81 30.59 -61.34
C GLU A 40 -13.14 31.15 -60.06
N VAL A 41 -12.36 32.21 -60.24
CA VAL A 41 -11.48 32.82 -59.24
C VAL A 41 -12.27 33.72 -58.29
N THR A 42 -12.33 33.42 -56.99
CA THR A 42 -12.67 34.44 -55.96
C THR A 42 -11.94 34.27 -54.62
N LYS A 43 -11.07 35.27 -54.34
CA LYS A 43 -10.58 35.84 -53.06
C LYS A 43 -10.55 34.97 -51.78
N LYS A 44 -9.31 34.65 -51.36
CA LYS A 44 -8.86 34.20 -50.03
C LYS A 44 -9.45 35.03 -48.87
N LYS A 45 -10.21 34.39 -47.97
CA LYS A 45 -10.36 34.80 -46.55
C LYS A 45 -9.67 33.75 -45.68
N LYS A 46 -8.60 34.17 -44.97
CA LYS A 46 -7.90 33.39 -43.94
C LYS A 46 -8.89 32.91 -42.88
N LYS A 47 -9.22 31.60 -42.87
CA LYS A 47 -9.82 30.95 -41.70
C LYS A 47 -8.75 30.91 -40.60
N LYS A 48 -8.96 31.69 -39.54
CA LYS A 48 -8.17 31.59 -38.30
C LYS A 48 -8.27 30.14 -37.80
N ASN A 49 -7.14 29.45 -37.74
CA ASN A 49 -6.99 28.21 -36.98
C ASN A 49 -7.44 28.50 -35.54
N LYS A 50 -8.58 27.94 -35.13
CA LYS A 50 -8.90 27.80 -33.71
C LYS A 50 -7.83 26.89 -33.12
N SER A 51 -6.93 27.47 -32.33
CA SER A 51 -6.07 26.70 -31.44
C SER A 51 -6.96 25.74 -30.65
N LYS A 52 -6.69 24.43 -30.76
CA LYS A 52 -7.26 23.46 -29.81
C LYS A 52 -6.81 23.93 -28.44
N LYS A 53 -7.73 24.46 -27.62
CA LYS A 53 -7.47 24.68 -26.19
C LYS A 53 -6.97 23.33 -25.66
N LYS A 54 -5.76 23.30 -25.08
CA LYS A 54 -5.34 22.18 -24.24
C LYS A 54 -6.47 21.99 -23.23
N LYS A 55 -7.14 20.83 -23.27
CA LYS A 55 -8.15 20.48 -22.28
C LYS A 55 -7.39 20.39 -20.96
N GLU A 56 -7.64 21.31 -20.04
CA GLU A 56 -7.05 21.25 -18.71
C GLU A 56 -7.45 19.92 -18.08
N LEU A 57 -6.48 19.22 -17.47
CA LEU A 57 -6.75 18.00 -16.74
C LEU A 57 -7.76 18.31 -15.62
N PRO A 58 -8.72 17.42 -15.34
CA PRO A 58 -9.63 17.60 -14.23
C PRO A 58 -8.84 17.82 -12.93
N GLN A 59 -9.21 18.83 -12.15
CA GLN A 59 -8.63 19.06 -10.83
C GLN A 59 -9.46 18.33 -9.78
N GLN A 60 -8.80 17.80 -8.74
CA GLN A 60 -9.48 17.21 -7.59
C GLN A 60 -10.30 18.25 -6.82
N THR A 61 -11.39 17.83 -6.19
CA THR A 61 -12.22 18.68 -5.32
C THR A 61 -11.64 18.80 -3.90
N ASN A 62 -12.17 19.71 -3.09
CA ASN A 62 -11.89 19.77 -1.65
C ASN A 62 -13.22 19.78 -0.86
N PRO A 63 -13.58 18.70 -0.13
CA PRO A 63 -12.82 17.46 0.06
C PRO A 63 -12.68 16.62 -1.22
N PRO A 64 -11.67 15.72 -1.34
CA PRO A 64 -11.48 14.87 -2.52
C PRO A 64 -12.70 13.97 -2.79
N SER A 65 -13.14 13.93 -4.04
CA SER A 65 -14.33 13.17 -4.44
C SER A 65 -14.30 12.62 -5.86
N ILE A 66 -13.43 13.13 -6.73
CA ILE A 66 -13.30 12.64 -8.10
C ILE A 66 -12.39 11.42 -8.09
N PRO A 67 -12.82 10.26 -8.63
CA PRO A 67 -11.96 9.10 -8.75
C PRO A 67 -10.64 9.41 -9.46
N VAL A 68 -9.55 8.82 -8.99
CA VAL A 68 -8.22 9.03 -9.59
C VAL A 68 -8.21 8.61 -11.06
N ALA A 69 -8.90 7.55 -11.44
CA ALA A 69 -9.02 7.14 -12.85
C ALA A 69 -9.63 8.22 -13.75
N GLU A 70 -10.53 9.08 -13.23
CA GLU A 70 -11.14 10.17 -13.99
C GLU A 70 -10.22 11.39 -14.11
N LEU A 71 -9.30 11.58 -13.16
CA LEU A 71 -8.28 12.64 -13.22
C LEU A 71 -7.22 12.36 -14.31
N PHE A 72 -7.01 11.07 -14.63
CA PHE A 72 -6.03 10.60 -15.61
C PHE A 72 -6.72 9.88 -16.79
N PRO A 73 -7.40 10.61 -17.70
CA PRO A 73 -8.18 10.00 -18.79
C PRO A 73 -7.33 9.27 -19.83
N SER A 74 -6.00 9.43 -19.81
CA SER A 74 -5.06 8.60 -20.59
C SER A 74 -4.98 7.16 -20.08
N GLY A 75 -5.43 6.92 -18.85
CA GLY A 75 -5.17 5.67 -18.13
C GLY A 75 -3.72 5.53 -17.65
N GLU A 76 -2.89 6.57 -17.77
CA GLU A 76 -1.49 6.55 -17.31
C GLU A 76 -1.37 7.32 -16.00
N PHE A 77 -0.95 6.63 -14.94
CA PHE A 77 -0.84 7.18 -13.58
C PHE A 77 0.59 7.65 -13.27
N PRO A 78 0.75 8.65 -12.39
CA PRO A 78 2.05 9.24 -12.10
C PRO A 78 3.00 8.22 -11.47
N GLU A 79 4.26 8.24 -11.95
CA GLU A 79 5.34 7.46 -11.35
C GLU A 79 5.64 7.94 -9.93
N GLY A 80 6.10 7.04 -9.09
CA GLY A 80 6.75 7.38 -7.82
C GLY A 80 8.15 7.98 -8.03
N GLU A 81 8.92 8.06 -6.95
CA GLU A 81 10.31 8.52 -7.04
C GLU A 81 11.19 7.42 -7.68
N ILE A 82 11.89 7.76 -8.76
CA ILE A 82 12.80 6.85 -9.44
C ILE A 82 14.21 6.99 -8.86
N GLN A 83 14.74 5.89 -8.34
CA GLN A 83 16.11 5.78 -7.86
C GLN A 83 16.89 4.78 -8.71
N GLN A 84 18.14 5.13 -9.02
CA GLN A 84 19.06 4.19 -9.67
C GLN A 84 19.60 3.20 -8.65
N TYR A 85 19.79 1.94 -9.07
CA TYR A 85 20.50 0.96 -8.25
C TYR A 85 21.95 1.39 -8.04
N LYS A 86 22.52 1.00 -6.90
CA LYS A 86 23.93 1.25 -6.58
C LYS A 86 24.87 0.31 -7.36
N ASP A 87 26.15 0.68 -7.34
CA ASP A 87 27.28 -0.14 -7.79
C ASP A 87 27.17 -0.62 -9.25
N ASP A 88 27.51 -1.88 -9.51
CA ASP A 88 27.60 -2.49 -10.83
C ASP A 88 26.23 -2.78 -11.48
N ASN A 89 25.17 -2.05 -11.11
CA ASN A 89 23.82 -2.20 -11.67
C ASN A 89 23.43 -1.12 -12.69
N LEU A 90 24.27 -0.10 -12.91
CA LEU A 90 23.95 0.99 -13.86
C LEU A 90 23.76 0.52 -15.31
N TRP A 91 24.31 -0.63 -15.69
CA TRP A 91 24.11 -1.23 -17.01
C TRP A 91 22.63 -1.59 -17.28
N ARG A 92 21.83 -1.80 -16.22
CA ARG A 92 20.41 -2.14 -16.32
C ARG A 92 19.60 -1.05 -17.02
N VAL A 93 20.03 0.21 -16.90
CA VAL A 93 19.34 1.37 -17.50
C VAL A 93 19.39 1.33 -19.02
N THR A 94 20.51 0.88 -19.60
CA THR A 94 20.74 0.88 -21.05
C THR A 94 20.60 -0.49 -21.70
N SER A 95 20.55 -1.58 -20.91
CA SER A 95 20.33 -2.93 -21.40
C SER A 95 19.02 -3.07 -22.18
N GLU A 96 19.11 -3.52 -23.43
CA GLU A 96 17.94 -3.75 -24.29
C GLU A 96 16.99 -4.79 -23.67
N GLU A 97 17.55 -5.87 -23.12
CA GLU A 97 16.78 -6.91 -22.43
C GLU A 97 15.97 -6.35 -21.25
N LYS A 98 16.62 -5.56 -20.38
CA LYS A 98 15.95 -5.00 -19.20
C LYS A 98 14.89 -3.98 -19.57
N ARG A 99 15.12 -3.17 -20.62
CA ARG A 99 14.11 -2.24 -21.15
C ARG A 99 12.93 -2.95 -21.81
N GLU A 100 13.14 -4.12 -22.40
CA GLU A 100 12.05 -4.93 -22.93
C GLU A 100 11.21 -5.56 -21.79
N LEU A 101 11.85 -6.11 -20.75
CA LEU A 101 11.15 -6.60 -19.56
C LEU A 101 10.33 -5.49 -18.89
N GLU A 102 10.89 -4.29 -18.79
CA GLU A 102 10.21 -3.09 -18.30
C GLU A 102 8.92 -2.78 -19.09
N ARG A 103 8.99 -2.89 -20.42
CA ARG A 103 7.85 -2.64 -21.32
C ARG A 103 6.73 -3.66 -21.09
N LEU A 104 7.06 -4.94 -20.89
CA LEU A 104 6.10 -6.01 -20.65
C LEU A 104 5.36 -5.84 -19.31
N GLN A 105 6.03 -5.29 -18.30
CA GLN A 105 5.49 -5.11 -16.96
C GLN A 105 4.72 -3.78 -16.77
N LYS A 106 4.70 -2.91 -17.79
CA LYS A 106 4.04 -1.60 -17.73
C LYS A 106 2.59 -1.63 -17.17
N PRO A 107 1.72 -2.61 -17.53
CA PRO A 107 0.37 -2.67 -16.97
C PRO A 107 0.35 -2.81 -15.44
N ILE A 108 1.24 -3.65 -14.88
CA ILE A 108 1.36 -3.86 -13.42
C ILE A 108 1.80 -2.57 -12.74
N TYR A 109 2.81 -1.89 -13.30
CA TYR A 109 3.31 -0.62 -12.76
C TYR A 109 2.21 0.44 -12.75
N ASN A 110 1.44 0.51 -13.81
CA ASN A 110 0.36 1.47 -13.95
C ASN A 110 -0.78 1.20 -12.95
N SER A 111 -1.17 -0.06 -12.74
CA SER A 111 -2.18 -0.43 -11.73
C SER A 111 -1.74 -0.05 -10.31
N VAL A 112 -0.51 -0.37 -9.91
CA VAL A 112 -0.01 -0.02 -8.57
C VAL A 112 0.20 1.50 -8.40
N ARG A 113 0.57 2.22 -9.46
CA ARG A 113 0.65 3.70 -9.45
C ARG A 113 -0.70 4.37 -9.25
N ARG A 114 -1.79 3.78 -9.77
CA ARG A 114 -3.16 4.23 -9.44
C ARG A 114 -3.45 4.10 -7.95
N ALA A 115 -3.14 2.95 -7.36
CA ALA A 115 -3.32 2.72 -5.93
C ALA A 115 -2.49 3.74 -5.10
N ALA A 116 -1.25 3.98 -5.51
CA ALA A 116 -0.35 4.93 -4.86
C ALA A 116 -0.86 6.38 -4.94
N GLU A 117 -1.40 6.78 -6.08
CA GLU A 117 -1.96 8.11 -6.27
C GLU A 117 -3.21 8.33 -5.40
N VAL A 118 -4.06 7.31 -5.25
CA VAL A 118 -5.14 7.37 -4.28
C VAL A 118 -4.59 7.55 -2.88
N HIS A 119 -3.59 6.76 -2.49
CA HIS A 119 -2.97 6.85 -1.17
C HIS A 119 -2.41 8.27 -0.90
N ARG A 120 -1.69 8.87 -1.87
CA ARG A 120 -1.19 10.26 -1.80
C ARG A 120 -2.31 11.28 -1.59
N GLN A 121 -3.38 11.22 -2.37
CA GLN A 121 -4.48 12.18 -2.26
C GLN A 121 -5.25 12.03 -0.94
N VAL A 122 -5.48 10.78 -0.50
CA VAL A 122 -6.15 10.52 0.79
C VAL A 122 -5.30 11.02 1.94
N ARG A 123 -4.02 10.63 2.04
CA ARG A 123 -3.20 11.03 3.18
C ARG A 123 -3.00 12.54 3.25
N LYS A 124 -2.88 13.22 2.10
CA LYS A 124 -2.83 14.69 2.03
C LYS A 124 -4.07 15.32 2.65
N TYR A 125 -5.26 14.87 2.23
CA TYR A 125 -6.52 15.36 2.79
C TYR A 125 -6.65 15.08 4.29
N ILE A 126 -6.30 13.87 4.73
CA ILE A 126 -6.39 13.52 6.14
C ILE A 126 -5.46 14.36 7.00
N ARG A 127 -4.22 14.65 6.54
CA ARG A 127 -3.30 15.58 7.21
C ARG A 127 -3.87 16.99 7.36
N GLU A 128 -4.68 17.47 6.42
CA GLU A 128 -5.30 18.80 6.48
C GLU A 128 -6.42 18.91 7.53
N ILE A 129 -7.12 17.81 7.83
CA ILE A 129 -8.28 17.81 8.75
C ILE A 129 -7.98 17.25 10.13
N LEU A 130 -6.86 16.52 10.28
CA LEU A 130 -6.45 15.90 11.54
C LEU A 130 -6.25 16.94 12.64
N LYS A 131 -6.85 16.67 13.81
CA LYS A 131 -6.72 17.50 15.01
C LYS A 131 -7.03 16.69 16.28
N PRO A 132 -6.47 17.10 17.43
CA PRO A 132 -6.92 16.59 18.72
C PRO A 132 -8.43 16.81 18.91
N GLY A 133 -9.08 15.88 19.61
CA GLY A 133 -10.52 15.88 19.84
C GLY A 133 -11.33 15.05 18.82
N MET A 134 -10.71 14.54 17.75
CA MET A 134 -11.38 13.63 16.83
C MET A 134 -11.54 12.24 17.43
N LEU A 135 -12.70 11.62 17.23
CA LEU A 135 -12.91 10.21 17.56
C LEU A 135 -12.10 9.34 16.58
N MET A 136 -11.42 8.31 17.08
CA MET A 136 -10.62 7.42 16.22
C MET A 136 -11.49 6.72 15.16
N THR A 137 -12.73 6.40 15.51
CA THR A 137 -13.71 5.82 14.59
C THR A 137 -14.06 6.79 13.45
N ASP A 138 -14.34 8.05 13.77
CA ASP A 138 -14.68 9.08 12.77
C ASP A 138 -13.50 9.33 11.81
N LEU A 139 -12.28 9.33 12.34
CA LEU A 139 -11.06 9.42 11.53
C LEU A 139 -10.95 8.25 10.54
N CYS A 140 -11.07 7.01 11.03
CA CYS A 140 -10.97 5.83 10.19
C CYS A 140 -12.06 5.82 9.11
N GLU A 141 -13.32 6.08 9.49
CA GLU A 141 -14.44 6.10 8.54
C GLU A 141 -14.28 7.20 7.48
N THR A 142 -13.81 8.40 7.87
CA THR A 142 -13.53 9.49 6.93
C THR A 142 -12.46 9.11 5.93
N LEU A 143 -11.34 8.54 6.41
CA LEU A 143 -10.24 8.08 5.56
C LEU A 143 -10.71 7.00 4.60
N GLU A 144 -11.32 5.94 5.12
CA GLU A 144 -11.74 4.79 4.33
C GLU A 144 -12.81 5.16 3.29
N ASN A 145 -13.76 6.04 3.64
CA ASN A 145 -14.75 6.54 2.69
C ASN A 145 -14.11 7.39 1.59
N THR A 146 -13.03 8.12 1.90
CA THR A 146 -12.26 8.84 0.90
C THR A 146 -11.54 7.86 -0.03
N VAL A 147 -10.89 6.81 0.52
CA VAL A 147 -10.26 5.75 -0.28
C VAL A 147 -11.28 5.12 -1.23
N ARG A 148 -12.42 4.66 -0.73
CA ARG A 148 -13.46 3.99 -1.55
C ARG A 148 -13.94 4.84 -2.72
N LYS A 149 -14.06 6.15 -2.50
CA LYS A 149 -14.43 7.11 -3.56
C LYS A 149 -13.30 7.27 -4.58
N LEU A 150 -12.09 7.59 -4.11
CA LEU A 150 -10.97 7.93 -4.99
C LEU A 150 -10.44 6.73 -5.78
N ILE A 151 -10.49 5.53 -5.20
CA ILE A 151 -10.10 4.28 -5.86
C ILE A 151 -11.20 3.75 -6.80
N SER A 152 -12.44 4.22 -6.67
CA SER A 152 -13.63 3.57 -7.24
C SER A 152 -13.75 2.11 -6.79
N GLU A 153 -14.05 1.91 -5.49
CA GLU A 153 -14.18 0.57 -4.88
C GLU A 153 -15.05 -0.37 -5.75
N ASN A 154 -14.49 -1.51 -6.13
CA ASN A 154 -15.13 -2.50 -6.99
C ASN A 154 -14.79 -3.93 -6.56
N GLY A 155 -15.46 -4.44 -5.53
CA GLY A 155 -15.23 -5.78 -5.00
C GLY A 155 -13.75 -6.04 -4.70
N LEU A 156 -13.21 -7.18 -5.16
CA LEU A 156 -11.80 -7.54 -5.01
C LEU A 156 -10.89 -6.88 -6.06
N GLN A 157 -11.44 -6.17 -7.04
CA GLN A 157 -10.66 -5.56 -8.12
C GLN A 157 -9.95 -4.29 -7.64
N ALA A 158 -10.62 -3.44 -6.87
CA ALA A 158 -10.05 -2.18 -6.41
C ALA A 158 -10.67 -1.78 -5.07
N GLY A 159 -9.85 -1.37 -4.10
CA GLY A 159 -10.35 -1.12 -2.77
C GLY A 159 -9.27 -0.80 -1.74
N ILE A 160 -9.65 -1.00 -0.47
CA ILE A 160 -8.78 -0.90 0.69
C ILE A 160 -8.07 -2.25 0.85
N ALA A 161 -6.74 -2.25 0.92
CA ALA A 161 -5.95 -3.48 1.01
C ALA A 161 -5.95 -4.09 2.41
N PHE A 162 -5.95 -3.24 3.44
CA PHE A 162 -6.01 -3.63 4.84
C PHE A 162 -6.60 -2.48 5.69
N PRO A 163 -7.15 -2.77 6.88
CA PRO A 163 -7.81 -1.77 7.71
C PRO A 163 -6.90 -0.61 8.11
N THR A 164 -7.47 0.60 8.20
CA THR A 164 -6.76 1.80 8.69
C THR A 164 -6.25 1.61 10.12
N GLY A 165 -4.96 1.36 10.25
CA GLY A 165 -4.21 1.42 11.50
C GLY A 165 -4.12 2.87 11.97
N CYS A 166 -4.44 3.10 13.24
CA CYS A 166 -4.36 4.40 13.90
C CYS A 166 -3.78 4.26 15.32
N SER A 167 -2.79 3.38 15.45
CA SER A 167 -2.17 2.97 16.72
C SER A 167 -1.58 4.16 17.48
N LEU A 168 -1.90 4.26 18.77
CA LEU A 168 -1.51 5.40 19.62
C LEU A 168 -0.36 5.04 20.58
N ASN A 169 0.61 5.94 20.72
CA ASN A 169 1.65 5.91 21.75
C ASN A 169 2.49 4.63 21.72
N TRP A 170 2.44 3.81 22.79
CA TRP A 170 3.19 2.56 22.93
C TRP A 170 2.66 1.44 22.01
N VAL A 171 1.48 1.61 21.42
CA VAL A 171 0.94 0.68 20.42
C VAL A 171 1.62 1.00 19.09
N ALA A 172 2.45 0.10 18.59
CA ALA A 172 3.22 0.28 17.36
C ALA A 172 2.35 0.11 16.11
N ALA A 173 1.63 -1.01 16.01
CA ALA A 173 0.91 -1.42 14.81
C ALA A 173 -0.38 -2.19 15.13
N HIS A 174 -1.17 -2.45 14.08
CA HIS A 174 -2.36 -3.32 14.09
C HIS A 174 -3.52 -2.91 15.02
N TRP A 175 -3.59 -1.64 15.41
CA TRP A 175 -4.75 -1.14 16.14
C TRP A 175 -5.63 -0.26 15.25
N THR A 176 -6.89 -0.65 15.15
CA THR A 176 -8.00 0.14 14.60
C THR A 176 -9.21 -0.01 15.52
N PRO A 177 -10.05 1.01 15.73
CA PRO A 177 -11.18 0.92 16.64
C PRO A 177 -12.18 -0.15 16.22
N ASN A 178 -12.70 -0.90 17.19
CA ASN A 178 -13.90 -1.73 17.01
C ASN A 178 -15.16 -0.87 17.19
N THR A 179 -16.31 -1.39 16.74
CA THR A 179 -17.60 -0.71 16.95
C THR A 179 -17.85 -0.46 18.43
N GLY A 180 -18.16 0.81 18.77
CA GLY A 180 -18.39 1.26 20.14
C GLY A 180 -17.16 1.82 20.85
N ASP A 181 -15.98 1.78 20.23
CA ASP A 181 -14.78 2.44 20.73
C ASP A 181 -15.01 3.97 20.83
N LYS A 182 -14.56 4.55 21.95
CA LYS A 182 -14.74 5.96 22.29
C LYS A 182 -13.42 6.72 22.41
N THR A 183 -12.33 6.13 21.93
CA THR A 183 -11.00 6.73 21.98
C THR A 183 -11.00 8.01 21.16
N VAL A 184 -10.46 9.07 21.75
CA VAL A 184 -10.36 10.39 21.15
C VAL A 184 -8.88 10.73 21.03
N LEU A 185 -8.45 11.17 19.86
CA LEU A 185 -7.09 11.62 19.60
C LEU A 185 -6.75 12.82 20.49
N GLN A 186 -5.66 12.75 21.24
CA GLN A 186 -5.21 13.81 22.14
C GLN A 186 -4.05 14.62 21.53
N TYR A 187 -3.73 15.76 22.16
CA TYR A 187 -2.62 16.62 21.73
C TYR A 187 -1.24 15.94 21.89
N ASP A 188 -1.06 15.19 22.98
CA ASP A 188 0.19 14.50 23.31
C ASP A 188 0.24 13.06 22.80
N ASP A 189 -0.68 12.67 21.91
CA ASP A 189 -0.65 11.35 21.29
C ASP A 189 0.35 11.30 20.12
N VAL A 190 1.07 10.18 20.02
CA VAL A 190 1.87 9.80 18.84
C VAL A 190 1.12 8.71 18.07
N MET A 191 0.43 9.11 17.01
CA MET A 191 -0.42 8.24 16.20
C MET A 191 0.31 7.76 14.95
N LYS A 192 0.35 6.45 14.72
CA LYS A 192 0.76 5.88 13.43
C LYS A 192 -0.48 5.74 12.57
N LEU A 193 -0.54 6.43 11.44
CA LEU A 193 -1.61 6.28 10.47
C LEU A 193 -1.10 5.44 9.29
N ASP A 194 -1.66 4.25 9.18
CA ASP A 194 -1.20 3.18 8.31
C ASP A 194 -2.41 2.61 7.57
N PHE A 195 -2.43 2.70 6.24
CA PHE A 195 -3.57 2.24 5.46
C PHE A 195 -3.16 1.82 4.05
N GLY A 196 -3.80 0.77 3.55
CA GLY A 196 -3.46 0.22 2.25
C GLY A 196 -4.50 0.50 1.17
N THR A 197 -4.05 0.70 -0.05
CA THR A 197 -4.89 0.74 -1.26
C THR A 197 -4.46 -0.36 -2.22
N HIS A 198 -5.37 -0.89 -3.04
CA HIS A 198 -4.99 -1.84 -4.09
C HIS A 198 -5.80 -1.68 -5.37
N VAL A 199 -5.19 -2.12 -6.47
CA VAL A 199 -5.82 -2.35 -7.78
C VAL A 199 -5.32 -3.69 -8.30
N ASP A 200 -6.23 -4.58 -8.68
CA ASP A 200 -5.98 -5.95 -9.14
C ASP A 200 -5.11 -6.77 -8.18
N GLY A 201 -5.28 -6.51 -6.87
CA GLY A 201 -4.49 -7.14 -5.80
C GLY A 201 -3.07 -6.59 -5.62
N LEU A 202 -2.64 -5.61 -6.43
CA LEU A 202 -1.37 -4.91 -6.25
C LEU A 202 -1.52 -3.87 -5.15
N ILE A 203 -0.92 -4.16 -3.99
CA ILE A 203 -1.07 -3.39 -2.75
C ILE A 203 -0.04 -2.25 -2.72
N VAL A 204 -0.49 -1.09 -2.27
CA VAL A 204 0.36 -0.03 -1.73
C VAL A 204 0.17 -0.03 -0.22
N ASP A 205 1.24 -0.39 0.46
CA ASP A 205 1.43 -0.32 1.90
C ASP A 205 2.32 0.89 2.23
N CYS A 206 1.83 1.79 3.07
CA CYS A 206 2.43 3.11 3.27
C CYS A 206 1.84 3.78 4.52
N ALA A 207 2.72 4.27 5.38
CA ALA A 207 2.35 4.78 6.69
C ALA A 207 3.15 6.02 7.07
N PHE A 208 2.57 6.84 7.94
CA PHE A 208 3.24 7.98 8.54
C PHE A 208 2.77 8.23 9.96
N THR A 209 3.65 8.86 10.74
CA THR A 209 3.31 9.26 12.11
C THR A 209 2.78 10.69 12.17
N VAL A 210 1.82 10.90 13.06
CA VAL A 210 1.23 12.19 13.40
C VAL A 210 1.43 12.43 14.89
N ALA A 211 2.00 13.58 15.22
CA ALA A 211 2.07 14.12 16.56
C ALA A 211 1.81 15.63 16.48
N PHE A 212 1.07 16.18 17.44
CA PHE A 212 0.76 17.63 17.47
C PHE A 212 1.68 18.40 18.41
N ASN A 213 2.25 17.72 19.39
CA ASN A 213 3.26 18.29 20.27
C ASN A 213 4.65 18.18 19.61
N PRO A 214 5.32 19.31 19.31
CA PRO A 214 6.63 19.32 18.64
C PRO A 214 7.73 18.58 19.41
N MET A 215 7.51 18.26 20.70
CA MET A 215 8.43 17.44 21.48
C MET A 215 8.71 16.06 20.84
N PHE A 216 7.79 15.58 19.99
CA PHE A 216 7.94 14.31 19.30
C PHE A 216 8.62 14.43 17.93
N ASP A 217 8.86 15.63 17.41
CA ASP A 217 9.44 15.83 16.08
C ASP A 217 10.76 15.07 15.89
N PRO A 218 11.71 15.06 16.85
CA PRO A 218 12.93 14.27 16.72
C PRO A 218 12.69 12.76 16.61
N LEU A 219 11.65 12.23 17.28
CA LEU A 219 11.28 10.81 17.20
C LEU A 219 10.64 10.47 15.84
N LEU A 220 9.89 11.39 15.25
CA LEU A 220 9.34 11.22 13.91
C LEU A 220 10.45 11.29 12.87
N GLU A 221 11.39 12.24 13.03
CA GLU A 221 12.56 12.39 12.16
C GLU A 221 13.40 11.12 12.13
N ALA A 222 13.72 10.55 13.29
CA ALA A 222 14.51 9.33 13.40
C ALA A 222 13.92 8.17 12.58
N SER A 223 12.60 7.92 12.72
CA SER A 223 11.91 6.88 11.95
C SER A 223 11.82 7.19 10.47
N ARG A 224 11.63 8.45 10.09
CA ARG A 224 11.60 8.84 8.67
C ARG A 224 12.95 8.63 8.01
N GLU A 225 14.02 9.08 8.65
CA GLU A 225 15.37 8.96 8.09
C GLU A 225 15.87 7.52 8.09
N ALA A 226 15.53 6.72 9.11
CA ALA A 226 15.81 5.29 9.11
C ALA A 226 15.06 4.56 7.98
N THR A 227 13.79 4.91 7.72
CA THR A 227 13.02 4.38 6.59
C THR A 227 13.66 4.75 5.26
N ASN A 228 14.05 6.01 5.09
CA ASN A 228 14.74 6.48 3.89
C ASN A 228 16.10 5.81 3.69
N ALA A 229 16.82 5.50 4.77
CA ALA A 229 18.05 4.72 4.72
C ALA A 229 17.77 3.29 4.24
N GLY A 230 16.75 2.63 4.76
CA GLY A 230 16.30 1.31 4.30
C GLY A 230 15.91 1.30 2.82
N ILE A 231 15.12 2.30 2.39
CA ILE A 231 14.76 2.48 0.98
C ILE A 231 16.01 2.65 0.14
N LYS A 232 16.92 3.53 0.53
CA LYS A 232 18.17 3.81 -0.20
C LYS A 232 19.05 2.56 -0.31
N GLU A 233 19.12 1.75 0.74
CA GLU A 233 19.91 0.52 0.78
C GLU A 233 19.28 -0.62 -0.03
N SER A 234 17.95 -0.64 -0.13
CA SER A 234 17.23 -1.66 -0.88
C SER A 234 17.59 -1.67 -2.38
N GLY A 235 17.69 -2.86 -2.97
CA GLY A 235 18.00 -3.02 -4.38
C GLY A 235 18.13 -4.48 -4.79
N ILE A 236 18.11 -4.75 -6.09
CA ILE A 236 18.32 -6.12 -6.60
C ILE A 236 19.69 -6.64 -6.12
N ASP A 237 19.73 -7.89 -5.69
CA ASP A 237 20.89 -8.61 -5.13
C ASP A 237 21.37 -8.12 -3.75
N VAL A 238 20.72 -7.12 -3.16
CA VAL A 238 21.01 -6.65 -1.80
C VAL A 238 20.50 -7.67 -0.79
N ARG A 239 21.31 -7.98 0.23
CA ARG A 239 20.93 -8.87 1.33
C ARG A 239 20.01 -8.14 2.30
N LEU A 240 18.92 -8.79 2.71
CA LEU A 240 17.96 -8.21 3.66
C LEU A 240 18.63 -7.78 4.98
N CYS A 241 19.60 -8.54 5.48
CA CYS A 241 20.37 -8.18 6.68
C CYS A 241 21.17 -6.87 6.56
N ASP A 242 21.62 -6.51 5.35
CA ASP A 242 22.38 -5.27 5.13
C ASP A 242 21.45 -4.05 5.17
N VAL A 243 20.23 -4.20 4.64
CA VAL A 243 19.17 -3.19 4.76
C VAL A 243 18.84 -2.96 6.25
N GLY A 244 18.66 -4.03 7.03
CA GLY A 244 18.40 -3.92 8.47
C GLY A 244 19.55 -3.30 9.26
N ALA A 245 20.80 -3.56 8.87
CA ALA A 245 21.96 -2.92 9.49
C ALA A 245 22.00 -1.41 9.22
N ALA A 246 21.72 -0.98 7.98
CA ALA A 246 21.67 0.44 7.61
C ALA A 246 20.54 1.18 8.32
N ILE A 247 19.36 0.56 8.41
CA ILE A 247 18.21 1.09 9.16
C ILE A 247 18.58 1.30 10.63
N GLN A 248 19.16 0.29 11.27
CA GLN A 248 19.55 0.37 12.68
C GLN A 248 20.59 1.46 12.93
N GLU A 249 21.63 1.53 12.10
CA GLU A 249 22.69 2.54 12.25
C GLU A 249 22.11 3.96 12.23
N VAL A 250 21.20 4.25 11.29
CA VAL A 250 20.57 5.57 11.20
C VAL A 250 19.63 5.80 12.39
N MET A 251 18.75 4.85 12.73
CA MET A 251 17.84 5.00 13.88
C MET A 251 18.60 5.23 15.19
N GLU A 252 19.67 4.48 15.43
CA GLU A 252 20.48 4.53 16.67
C GLU A 252 21.41 5.75 16.75
N SER A 253 21.52 6.52 15.67
CA SER A 253 22.26 7.78 15.65
C SER A 253 21.47 8.96 16.24
N TYR A 254 20.16 8.81 16.43
CA TYR A 254 19.30 9.85 17.01
C TYR A 254 19.24 9.74 18.53
N GLU A 255 19.12 10.89 19.19
CA GLU A 255 18.78 11.03 20.60
C GLU A 255 17.57 11.94 20.70
N VAL A 256 16.58 11.57 21.51
CA VAL A 256 15.33 12.32 21.66
C VAL A 256 15.07 12.65 23.13
N GLU A 257 14.64 13.88 23.42
CA GLU A 257 14.25 14.30 24.76
C GLU A 257 12.72 14.45 24.84
N ILE A 258 12.08 13.64 25.69
CA ILE A 258 10.63 13.65 25.89
C ILE A 258 10.36 13.80 27.38
N ASN A 259 9.66 14.87 27.77
CA ASN A 259 9.32 15.18 29.17
C ASN A 259 10.56 15.25 30.09
N GLY A 260 11.65 15.85 29.61
CA GLY A 260 12.91 15.98 30.38
C GLY A 260 13.67 14.66 30.55
N LYS A 261 13.31 13.62 29.80
CA LYS A 261 14.03 12.35 29.76
C LYS A 261 14.61 12.11 28.38
N THR A 262 15.90 11.82 28.34
CA THR A 262 16.62 11.43 27.14
C THR A 262 16.41 9.95 26.84
N PHE A 263 16.11 9.64 25.58
CA PHE A 263 16.07 8.30 25.03
C PHE A 263 17.01 8.23 23.82
N GLN A 264 17.84 7.19 23.78
CA GLN A 264 18.58 6.88 22.57
C GLN A 264 17.61 6.23 21.57
N GLY A 265 17.60 6.71 20.33
CA GLY A 265 16.89 6.06 19.24
C GLY A 265 17.35 4.61 19.18
N THR A 266 16.43 3.67 19.12
CA THR A 266 16.73 2.24 19.02
C THR A 266 15.76 1.64 17.98
N SER A 267 16.19 0.60 17.24
CA SER A 267 15.44 0.02 16.09
C SER A 267 14.94 -1.42 16.32
N LEU A 268 13.70 -1.74 15.90
CA LEU A 268 12.78 -2.67 16.62
C LEU A 268 13.26 -4.08 16.46
N THR A 269 13.83 -4.63 17.54
CA THR A 269 14.55 -5.90 17.49
C THR A 269 13.67 -7.10 17.15
N GLN A 270 12.35 -6.98 17.30
CA GLN A 270 11.42 -8.05 16.96
C GLN A 270 10.12 -7.52 16.34
N HIS A 271 10.25 -6.75 15.26
CA HIS A 271 9.16 -6.60 14.29
C HIS A 271 9.55 -7.37 13.02
N ARG A 272 8.73 -8.36 12.65
CA ARG A 272 8.76 -8.91 11.29
C ARG A 272 7.68 -8.16 10.54
N ALA A 273 8.10 -7.27 9.64
CA ALA A 273 7.24 -6.66 8.64
C ALA A 273 6.43 -7.75 7.92
N LEU A 274 5.23 -7.41 7.45
CA LEU A 274 4.44 -8.32 6.62
C LEU A 274 5.34 -8.85 5.51
N SER A 275 5.37 -10.18 5.37
CA SER A 275 6.21 -10.78 4.35
C SER A 275 5.68 -10.38 2.97
N ASN A 276 6.58 -10.08 2.05
CA ASN A 276 6.20 -9.88 0.66
C ASN A 276 5.52 -11.16 0.11
N PRO A 277 4.91 -11.13 -1.09
CA PRO A 277 4.27 -12.32 -1.66
C PRO A 277 5.17 -13.57 -1.74
N SER A 278 6.50 -13.39 -1.76
CA SER A 278 7.51 -14.46 -1.75
C SER A 278 7.88 -14.98 -0.35
N GLY A 279 7.28 -14.46 0.72
CA GLY A 279 7.58 -14.82 2.10
C GLY A 279 8.79 -14.11 2.71
N LYS A 280 9.37 -13.10 2.04
CA LYS A 280 10.54 -12.35 2.53
C LYS A 280 10.12 -11.20 3.43
N SER A 281 10.81 -11.01 4.55
CA SER A 281 10.59 -9.89 5.49
C SER A 281 11.87 -9.08 5.63
N VAL A 282 11.76 -7.75 5.56
CA VAL A 282 12.92 -6.84 5.68
C VAL A 282 13.18 -6.60 7.17
N PRO A 283 14.36 -7.01 7.70
CA PRO A 283 14.70 -6.69 9.08
C PRO A 283 14.99 -5.19 9.20
N ILE A 284 14.76 -4.66 10.39
CA ILE A 284 15.10 -3.26 10.75
C ILE A 284 16.26 -3.17 11.74
N VAL A 285 16.87 -4.32 12.05
CA VAL A 285 18.07 -4.45 12.89
C VAL A 285 19.13 -5.27 12.17
N LYS A 286 20.39 -5.03 12.53
CA LYS A 286 21.52 -5.82 12.04
C LYS A 286 21.35 -7.30 12.42
N GLY A 287 21.83 -8.16 11.53
CA GLY A 287 21.62 -9.60 11.61
C GLY A 287 20.41 -10.02 10.76
N GLY A 288 19.89 -11.21 11.03
CA GLY A 288 18.85 -11.81 10.21
C GLY A 288 19.40 -12.61 9.01
N GLU A 289 18.51 -12.90 8.09
CA GLU A 289 18.79 -13.77 6.94
C GLU A 289 19.59 -13.04 5.87
N GLN A 290 20.50 -13.75 5.20
CA GLN A 290 21.26 -13.25 4.06
C GLN A 290 20.50 -13.40 2.73
N THR A 291 19.20 -13.72 2.79
CA THR A 291 18.29 -13.75 1.64
C THR A 291 18.39 -12.44 0.89
N LYS A 292 18.37 -12.50 -0.44
CA LYS A 292 18.52 -11.32 -1.30
C LYS A 292 17.17 -10.86 -1.84
N MET A 293 17.08 -9.55 -2.08
CA MET A 293 16.00 -8.95 -2.85
C MET A 293 16.18 -9.26 -4.34
N GLU A 294 15.09 -9.58 -5.02
CA GLU A 294 15.10 -10.01 -6.43
C GLU A 294 14.39 -9.02 -7.35
N GLU A 295 14.72 -9.10 -8.64
CA GLU A 295 14.07 -8.30 -9.68
C GLU A 295 12.57 -8.59 -9.76
N GLY A 296 11.76 -7.54 -9.87
CA GLY A 296 10.31 -7.61 -9.95
C GLY A 296 9.60 -7.69 -8.59
N GLU A 297 10.32 -7.83 -7.48
CA GLU A 297 9.71 -7.88 -6.15
C GLU A 297 9.20 -6.52 -5.69
N PHE A 298 8.06 -6.56 -4.99
CA PHE A 298 7.56 -5.46 -4.17
C PHE A 298 8.04 -5.65 -2.73
N PHE A 299 8.38 -4.55 -2.07
CA PHE A 299 8.66 -4.54 -0.64
C PHE A 299 7.96 -3.36 0.01
N ALA A 300 7.37 -3.60 1.18
CA ALA A 300 7.06 -2.56 2.13
C ALA A 300 8.33 -2.32 2.98
N ILE A 301 8.89 -1.12 2.88
CA ILE A 301 10.03 -0.71 3.70
C ILE A 301 9.47 0.16 4.82
N GLU A 302 9.29 -0.46 5.97
CA GLU A 302 8.79 0.17 7.19
C GLU A 302 9.85 0.15 8.28
N THR A 303 9.86 1.20 9.10
CA THR A 303 10.70 1.23 10.31
C THR A 303 9.93 1.84 11.47
N PHE A 304 10.32 1.44 12.67
CA PHE A 304 9.68 1.88 13.91
C PHE A 304 10.74 2.36 14.90
N GLY A 305 10.63 3.61 15.33
CA GLY A 305 11.44 4.21 16.40
C GLY A 305 10.65 4.25 17.70
N TRP A 306 11.31 4.15 18.86
CA TRP A 306 10.63 4.18 20.16
C TRP A 306 11.45 4.77 21.30
N THR A 307 10.78 4.86 22.45
CA THR A 307 11.37 5.19 23.76
C THR A 307 11.21 4.12 24.86
N GLY A 308 10.55 3.00 24.54
CA GLY A 308 10.41 1.82 25.39
C GLY A 308 11.52 0.77 25.27
N LYS A 309 11.15 -0.51 25.21
CA LYS A 309 12.10 -1.65 25.23
C LYS A 309 12.52 -2.11 23.84
N GLY A 310 11.85 -1.68 22.78
CA GLY A 310 12.17 -2.14 21.43
C GLY A 310 11.71 -3.54 21.10
N TYR A 311 10.67 -3.98 21.81
CA TYR A 311 10.09 -5.30 21.70
C TYR A 311 8.58 -5.19 21.83
N VAL A 312 7.86 -5.61 20.79
CA VAL A 312 6.40 -5.60 20.79
C VAL A 312 5.82 -6.91 21.31
N ARG A 313 4.65 -6.81 21.93
CA ARG A 313 3.82 -7.93 22.38
C ARG A 313 2.41 -7.72 21.88
N GLU A 314 1.72 -8.82 21.60
CA GLU A 314 0.29 -8.78 21.36
C GLU A 314 -0.42 -8.35 22.63
N ASP A 315 -1.22 -7.28 22.57
CA ASP A 315 -2.02 -6.77 23.67
C ASP A 315 -3.29 -6.08 23.13
N LEU A 316 -4.20 -5.68 24.02
CA LEU A 316 -5.48 -5.04 23.72
C LEU A 316 -6.46 -5.93 22.94
N GLU A 317 -7.62 -5.39 22.59
CA GLU A 317 -8.63 -6.13 21.84
C GLU A 317 -8.26 -6.23 20.35
N CYS A 318 -8.22 -7.45 19.82
CA CYS A 318 -7.95 -7.71 18.40
C CYS A 318 -9.08 -7.18 17.50
N SER A 319 -8.72 -6.29 16.58
CA SER A 319 -9.65 -5.73 15.60
C SER A 319 -9.38 -6.16 14.16
N ILE A 320 -8.15 -6.56 13.82
CA ILE A 320 -7.72 -6.96 12.47
C ILE A 320 -7.63 -8.48 12.34
N TYR A 321 -8.04 -8.99 11.19
CA TYR A 321 -8.07 -10.40 10.85
C TYR A 321 -7.70 -10.57 9.37
N MET A 322 -7.08 -11.68 9.01
CA MET A 322 -6.75 -12.01 7.62
C MET A 322 -6.95 -13.50 7.38
N LYS A 323 -7.43 -13.90 6.20
CA LYS A 323 -7.50 -15.33 5.87
C LYS A 323 -6.09 -15.86 5.59
N ASN A 324 -5.74 -17.03 6.13
CA ASN A 324 -4.47 -17.68 5.80
C ASN A 324 -4.42 -18.02 4.31
N PHE A 325 -3.35 -17.60 3.63
CA PHE A 325 -3.24 -17.73 2.17
C PHE A 325 -3.18 -19.20 1.73
N ASP A 326 -2.37 -20.00 2.42
CA ASP A 326 -2.10 -21.40 2.07
C ASP A 326 -3.17 -22.39 2.56
N VAL A 327 -4.20 -21.90 3.27
CA VAL A 327 -5.20 -22.80 3.84
C VAL A 327 -6.15 -23.31 2.76
N GLY A 328 -6.13 -24.63 2.57
CA GLY A 328 -7.10 -25.32 1.72
C GLY A 328 -8.52 -25.32 2.31
N HIS A 329 -9.38 -26.17 1.74
CA HIS A 329 -10.74 -26.32 2.26
C HIS A 329 -10.74 -26.97 3.66
N VAL A 330 -11.30 -26.26 4.65
CA VAL A 330 -11.51 -26.79 6.01
C VAL A 330 -13.00 -27.03 6.27
N PRO A 331 -13.42 -28.26 6.61
CA PRO A 331 -14.83 -28.58 6.83
C PRO A 331 -15.35 -27.98 8.13
N LEU A 332 -16.09 -26.87 8.01
CA LEU A 332 -16.74 -26.21 9.15
C LEU A 332 -18.04 -26.93 9.55
N ARG A 333 -18.30 -27.05 10.86
CA ARG A 333 -19.58 -27.62 11.38
C ARG A 333 -20.60 -26.54 11.72
N LEU A 334 -20.17 -25.37 12.18
CA LEU A 334 -21.05 -24.28 12.60
C LEU A 334 -21.61 -23.53 11.36
N PRO A 335 -22.95 -23.48 11.16
CA PRO A 335 -23.55 -22.79 10.01
C PRO A 335 -23.16 -21.32 9.91
N ARG A 336 -23.11 -20.60 11.04
CA ARG A 336 -22.68 -19.19 11.07
C ARG A 336 -21.22 -19.00 10.67
N ALA A 337 -20.33 -19.94 11.00
CA ALA A 337 -18.92 -19.88 10.58
C ALA A 337 -18.81 -20.09 9.06
N LYS A 338 -19.60 -20.99 8.46
CA LYS A 338 -19.67 -21.15 7.01
C LYS A 338 -20.15 -19.89 6.31
N GLN A 339 -21.23 -19.29 6.83
CA GLN A 339 -21.78 -18.04 6.29
C GLN A 339 -20.75 -16.92 6.36
N LEU A 340 -20.12 -16.73 7.53
CA LEU A 340 -19.11 -15.70 7.72
C LEU A 340 -17.89 -15.92 6.79
N LEU A 341 -17.42 -17.16 6.64
CA LEU A 341 -16.32 -17.47 5.72
C LEU A 341 -16.69 -17.17 4.26
N ALA A 342 -17.95 -17.41 3.85
CA ALA A 342 -18.43 -17.03 2.52
C ALA A 342 -18.42 -15.49 2.35
N THR A 343 -18.84 -14.74 3.37
CA THR A 343 -18.74 -13.28 3.39
C THR A 343 -17.27 -12.82 3.27
N ILE A 344 -16.36 -13.43 4.03
CA ILE A 344 -14.92 -13.11 3.98
C ILE A 344 -14.34 -13.39 2.58
N ASN A 345 -14.59 -14.58 2.02
CA ASN A 345 -14.11 -14.95 0.69
C ASN A 345 -14.62 -14.00 -0.40
N LYS A 346 -15.89 -13.59 -0.32
CA LYS A 346 -16.51 -12.70 -1.32
C LYS A 346 -15.96 -11.27 -1.27
N ASN A 347 -15.72 -10.74 -0.08
CA ASN A 347 -15.43 -9.30 0.09
C ASN A 347 -13.96 -8.99 0.33
N PHE A 348 -13.19 -9.94 0.89
CA PHE A 348 -11.79 -9.71 1.26
C PHE A 348 -10.86 -10.76 0.64
N SER A 349 -11.36 -11.97 0.35
CA SER A 349 -10.53 -13.10 -0.07
C SER A 349 -9.40 -13.36 0.93
N THR A 350 -8.16 -12.99 0.59
CA THR A 350 -6.97 -13.09 1.44
C THR A 350 -6.48 -11.73 1.94
N LEU A 351 -7.13 -10.62 1.57
CA LEU A 351 -6.85 -9.30 2.13
C LEU A 351 -7.28 -9.23 3.60
N ALA A 352 -6.58 -8.40 4.37
CA ALA A 352 -6.93 -8.17 5.77
C ALA A 352 -8.23 -7.35 5.87
N PHE A 353 -9.00 -7.61 6.93
CA PHE A 353 -10.24 -6.92 7.25
C PHE A 353 -10.34 -6.67 8.75
N CYS A 354 -11.26 -5.80 9.15
CA CYS A 354 -11.56 -5.55 10.57
C CYS A 354 -13.03 -5.77 10.90
N ARG A 355 -13.35 -5.80 12.20
CA ARG A 355 -14.73 -5.97 12.69
C ARG A 355 -15.69 -4.92 12.13
N ARG A 356 -15.27 -3.65 12.05
CA ARG A 356 -16.07 -2.56 11.44
C ARG A 356 -16.47 -2.84 9.99
N TYR A 357 -15.64 -3.57 9.24
CA TYR A 357 -15.96 -3.90 7.85
C TYR A 357 -17.04 -4.98 7.78
N LEU A 358 -16.99 -5.97 8.68
CA LEU A 358 -18.07 -6.93 8.84
C LEU A 358 -19.38 -6.25 9.27
N ASP A 359 -19.30 -5.29 10.20
CA ASP A 359 -20.46 -4.52 10.64
C ASP A 359 -21.07 -3.72 9.48
N ARG A 360 -20.26 -3.06 8.64
CA ARG A 360 -20.69 -2.35 7.43
C ARG A 360 -21.39 -3.27 6.42
N LEU A 361 -20.98 -4.53 6.33
CA LEU A 361 -21.62 -5.54 5.48
C LEU A 361 -22.92 -6.09 6.07
N GLY A 362 -23.31 -5.67 7.27
CA GLY A 362 -24.53 -6.10 7.95
C GLY A 362 -24.37 -7.41 8.71
N GLU A 363 -23.15 -7.93 8.88
CA GLU A 363 -22.91 -9.09 9.74
C GLU A 363 -23.20 -8.71 11.19
N THR A 364 -23.89 -9.60 11.92
CA THR A 364 -24.22 -9.38 13.34
C THR A 364 -23.96 -10.64 14.15
N LYS A 365 -23.62 -10.46 15.44
CA LYS A 365 -23.37 -11.58 16.38
C LYS A 365 -22.35 -12.60 15.83
N TYR A 366 -21.39 -12.14 15.04
CA TYR A 366 -20.42 -12.99 14.31
C TYR A 366 -19.19 -13.36 15.14
N LEU A 367 -18.94 -12.73 16.30
CA LEU A 367 -17.70 -12.92 17.08
C LEU A 367 -17.39 -14.39 17.40
N MET A 368 -18.39 -15.20 17.75
CA MET A 368 -18.19 -16.63 17.99
C MET A 368 -17.88 -17.40 16.70
N ALA A 369 -18.49 -17.01 15.58
CA ALA A 369 -18.18 -17.58 14.27
C ALA A 369 -16.76 -17.20 13.84
N LEU A 370 -16.35 -15.95 14.02
CA LEU A 370 -15.01 -15.45 13.74
C LEU A 370 -13.97 -16.18 14.59
N LYS A 371 -14.22 -16.32 15.90
CA LYS A 371 -13.36 -17.13 16.78
C LYS A 371 -13.23 -18.57 16.28
N ASN A 372 -14.33 -19.19 15.83
CA ASN A 372 -14.27 -20.55 15.30
C ASN A 372 -13.42 -20.65 14.01
N LEU A 373 -13.43 -19.64 13.15
CA LEU A 373 -12.53 -19.56 11.98
C LEU A 373 -11.07 -19.42 12.40
N CYS A 374 -10.80 -18.65 13.47
CA CYS A 374 -9.46 -18.51 14.03
C CYS A 374 -8.95 -19.79 14.67
N ASP A 375 -9.74 -20.41 15.55
CA ASP A 375 -9.39 -21.67 16.20
C ASP A 375 -9.16 -22.80 15.16
N GLY A 376 -9.84 -22.71 14.01
CA GLY A 376 -9.67 -23.64 12.88
C GLY A 376 -8.49 -23.33 11.96
N GLY A 377 -7.70 -22.27 12.23
CA GLY A 377 -6.56 -21.87 11.40
C GLY A 377 -6.94 -21.36 10.01
N ILE A 378 -8.20 -21.02 9.77
CA ILE A 378 -8.67 -20.48 8.48
C ILE A 378 -8.41 -18.97 8.41
N VAL A 379 -8.64 -18.30 9.52
CA VAL A 379 -8.43 -16.86 9.69
C VAL A 379 -7.38 -16.66 10.76
N GLN A 380 -6.39 -15.82 10.51
CA GLN A 380 -5.40 -15.39 11.49
C GLN A 380 -5.86 -14.10 12.15
N PRO A 381 -5.92 -14.02 13.49
CA PRO A 381 -6.05 -12.75 14.18
C PRO A 381 -4.72 -11.97 14.10
N CYS A 382 -4.80 -10.66 13.87
CA CYS A 382 -3.67 -9.74 13.89
C CYS A 382 -3.88 -8.72 15.02
N PRO A 383 -3.61 -9.10 16.28
CA PRO A 383 -3.82 -8.21 17.41
C PRO A 383 -2.85 -7.01 17.41
N PRO A 384 -3.21 -5.92 18.12
CA PRO A 384 -2.31 -4.79 18.31
C PRO A 384 -0.95 -5.20 18.86
N LEU A 385 0.10 -4.60 18.29
CA LEU A 385 1.49 -4.84 18.69
C LEU A 385 1.97 -3.69 19.57
N CYS A 386 2.26 -3.97 20.83
CA CYS A 386 2.49 -2.98 21.88
C CYS A 386 3.89 -3.10 22.49
N ASP A 387 4.60 -1.99 22.62
CA ASP A 387 5.75 -1.86 23.54
C ASP A 387 5.24 -1.58 24.97
N VAL A 388 6.15 -1.35 25.91
CA VAL A 388 5.85 -1.06 27.30
C VAL A 388 5.00 0.20 27.45
N LYS A 389 3.90 0.08 28.18
CA LYS A 389 3.00 1.20 28.45
C LYS A 389 3.75 2.43 28.97
N GLY A 390 3.46 3.59 28.38
CA GLY A 390 4.12 4.86 28.68
C GLY A 390 5.32 5.17 27.79
N SER A 391 5.74 4.25 26.91
CA SER A 391 6.62 4.59 25.79
C SER A 391 5.86 5.24 24.64
N TYR A 392 6.62 5.75 23.69
CA TYR A 392 6.14 6.27 22.42
C TYR A 392 6.78 5.49 21.28
N VAL A 393 6.02 5.25 20.23
CA VAL A 393 6.48 4.61 18.99
C VAL A 393 6.08 5.50 17.81
N SER A 394 6.98 5.71 16.86
CA SER A 394 6.73 6.31 15.54
C SER A 394 7.04 5.31 14.43
N GLN A 395 6.37 5.43 13.29
CA GLN A 395 6.50 4.63 12.06
C GLN A 395 6.53 5.55 10.83
N PHE A 396 7.34 5.16 9.85
CA PHE A 396 7.23 5.60 8.46
C PHE A 396 7.40 4.39 7.56
N GLU A 397 6.75 4.44 6.39
CA GLU A 397 6.75 3.32 5.47
C GLU A 397 6.49 3.72 4.03
N HIS A 398 7.12 3.01 3.10
CA HIS A 398 6.80 3.08 1.69
C HIS A 398 6.83 1.71 1.00
N THR A 399 5.96 1.57 0.00
CA THR A 399 6.06 0.51 -0.99
C THR A 399 7.10 0.88 -2.04
N ILE A 400 8.07 0.01 -2.24
CA ILE A 400 9.03 0.08 -3.35
C ILE A 400 8.81 -1.08 -4.32
N LEU A 401 9.17 -0.83 -5.59
CA LEU A 401 9.20 -1.83 -6.64
C LEU A 401 10.60 -1.92 -7.24
N LEU A 402 11.17 -3.12 -7.22
CA LEU A 402 12.48 -3.40 -7.78
C LEU A 402 12.36 -3.71 -9.28
N ARG A 403 12.12 -2.67 -10.09
CA ARG A 403 11.93 -2.80 -11.55
C ARG A 403 13.24 -3.26 -12.22
N PRO A 404 13.18 -3.87 -13.41
CA PRO A 404 14.36 -4.33 -14.14
C PRO A 404 15.41 -3.23 -14.36
N THR A 405 14.96 -1.99 -14.63
CA THR A 405 15.83 -0.86 -14.99
C THR A 405 16.16 0.09 -13.84
N CYS A 406 15.33 0.12 -12.78
CA CYS A 406 15.45 1.07 -11.67
C CYS A 406 14.68 0.59 -10.44
N LYS A 407 14.86 1.27 -9.31
CA LYS A 407 13.98 1.15 -8.14
C LYS A 407 12.97 2.28 -8.18
N GLU A 408 11.69 1.99 -8.01
CA GLU A 408 10.65 3.01 -7.87
C GLU A 408 10.10 2.99 -6.45
N VAL A 409 10.16 4.13 -5.75
CA VAL A 409 9.46 4.34 -4.48
C VAL A 409 8.03 4.76 -4.83
N ILE A 410 7.20 3.75 -5.10
CA ILE A 410 5.87 3.86 -5.70
C ILE A 410 4.97 4.83 -4.92
N SER A 411 5.04 4.77 -3.60
CA SER A 411 4.19 5.55 -2.69
C SER A 411 4.75 6.91 -2.28
N ARG A 412 5.95 7.29 -2.73
CA ARG A 412 6.55 8.60 -2.39
C ARG A 412 5.62 9.75 -2.81
N GLY A 413 5.55 10.80 -1.99
CA GLY A 413 4.83 12.03 -2.31
C GLY A 413 5.64 13.29 -2.00
N ASP A 414 4.97 14.44 -2.02
CA ASP A 414 5.54 15.73 -1.62
C ASP A 414 5.63 15.89 -0.08
N ASP A 415 5.01 14.98 0.66
CA ASP A 415 4.83 15.02 2.10
C ASP A 415 5.86 14.21 2.89
N TYR A 416 6.21 13.02 2.44
CA TYR A 416 7.31 12.20 2.97
C TYR A 416 7.82 11.20 1.96
#